data_AF-A0A6A3SE14-F1
#
_entry.id   AF-A0A6A3SE14-F1
#
_cell.length_a   1.000
_cell.length_b   1.000
_cell.length_c   1.000
_cell.angle_alpha   90.00
_cell.angle_beta   90.00
_cell.angle_gamma   90.00
#
_symmetry.space_group_name_H-M   'P 1'
#
loop_
_entity.id
_entity.type
_entity.pdbx_description
1 polymer ?
#
loop_
_entity_poly.entity_id
_entity_poly.type
_entity_poly.pdbx_seq_one_letter_code
_entity_poly.pdbx_strand_id
1 'polypeptide(L)'
;MDFIFELPADARDHTGILVFTCRLSNMVRLAAVRKSVTAPQAAQLFVDNGFRNHGLPEAFVSDRDPRFVSHFWQHLFDMSTADHPQTDGQTERVNRVLEDILRSVCAAEPRKWSVLLPQVEFALNNAVHSSTGFTPFYVNGLRHPHTPLTLPPASNLGGGEANAEDPRGLKGLRTSVKRNLLSFIETGEAVRQRVRDAMAASQDMQKEQSDRQGRKNTQVFQLGDQV
;
A
#
# COMPACT_ATOMS: atom_id res chain seq x y z
N MET A 1 4.15 -8.67 0.27
CA MET A 1 2.92 -9.34 -0.16
C MET A 1 2.56 -10.37 0.87
N ASP A 2 1.29 -10.53 1.17
CA ASP A 2 0.83 -11.41 2.24
C ASP A 2 -0.52 -12.01 1.88
N PHE A 3 -0.79 -13.23 2.34
CA PHE A 3 -2.08 -13.88 2.18
C PHE A 3 -2.86 -13.88 3.48
N ILE A 4 -4.13 -13.49 3.41
CA ILE A 4 -5.09 -13.64 4.50
C ILE A 4 -6.13 -14.66 4.07
N PHE A 5 -6.26 -15.77 4.81
CA PHE A 5 -7.26 -16.81 4.55
C PHE A 5 -8.34 -16.83 5.65
N GLU A 6 -9.18 -17.86 5.59
CA GLU A 6 -10.23 -18.13 6.59
C GLU A 6 -11.34 -17.09 6.61
N LEU A 7 -11.50 -16.38 5.49
CA LEU A 7 -12.67 -15.57 5.22
C LEU A 7 -13.85 -16.48 4.83
N PRO A 8 -15.10 -16.08 5.13
CA PRO A 8 -16.27 -16.83 4.67
C PRO A 8 -16.26 -16.95 3.15
N ALA A 9 -16.74 -18.08 2.63
CA ALA A 9 -16.84 -18.27 1.19
C ALA A 9 -17.80 -17.23 0.58
N ASP A 10 -17.29 -16.43 -0.36
CA ASP A 10 -18.13 -15.50 -1.12
C ASP A 10 -18.99 -16.26 -2.17
N ALA A 11 -19.79 -15.53 -2.95
CA ALA A 11 -20.58 -16.11 -4.05
C ALA A 11 -19.74 -16.74 -5.19
N ARG A 12 -18.42 -16.56 -5.18
CA ARG A 12 -17.45 -17.10 -6.16
C ARG A 12 -16.45 -18.04 -5.47
N ASP A 13 -16.79 -18.58 -4.29
CA ASP A 13 -16.00 -19.41 -3.38
C ASP A 13 -14.58 -18.90 -3.06
N HIS A 14 -14.32 -17.60 -3.17
CA HIS A 14 -13.13 -16.98 -2.59
C HIS A 14 -13.21 -17.11 -1.07
N THR A 15 -12.09 -17.46 -0.47
CA THR A 15 -11.94 -17.78 0.96
C THR A 15 -10.70 -17.10 1.56
N GLY A 16 -10.12 -16.18 0.82
CA GLY A 16 -8.99 -15.38 1.25
C GLY A 16 -8.71 -14.23 0.30
N ILE A 17 -7.71 -13.44 0.63
CA ILE A 17 -7.20 -12.35 -0.18
C ILE A 17 -5.68 -12.40 -0.27
N LEU A 18 -5.16 -11.91 -1.38
CA LEU A 18 -3.76 -11.55 -1.56
C LEU A 18 -3.62 -10.04 -1.39
N VAL A 19 -2.77 -9.63 -0.46
CA VAL A 19 -2.51 -8.24 -0.09
C VAL A 19 -1.18 -7.81 -0.66
N PHE A 20 -1.19 -6.68 -1.37
CA PHE A 20 0.02 -6.00 -1.84
C PHE A 20 0.13 -4.68 -1.10
N THR A 21 1.26 -4.44 -0.44
CA THR A 21 1.51 -3.19 0.29
C THR A 21 2.80 -2.57 -0.20
N CYS A 22 2.74 -1.33 -0.69
CA CYS A 22 3.92 -0.54 -1.01
C CYS A 22 4.55 -0.01 0.29
N ARG A 23 5.79 -0.41 0.59
CA ARG A 23 6.45 -0.02 1.85
C ARG A 23 6.73 1.48 1.99
N LEU A 24 6.80 2.22 0.88
CA LEU A 24 7.02 3.67 0.93
C LEU A 24 5.71 4.41 1.19
N SER A 25 4.70 4.17 0.38
CA SER A 25 3.44 4.94 0.43
C SER A 25 2.39 4.33 1.34
N ASN A 26 2.59 3.11 1.83
CA ASN A 26 1.57 2.26 2.44
C ASN A 26 0.34 2.03 1.53
N MET A 27 0.50 2.18 0.21
CA MET A 27 -0.56 1.89 -0.74
C MET A 27 -0.86 0.41 -0.76
N VAL A 28 -2.15 0.07 -0.60
CA VAL A 28 -2.64 -1.29 -0.56
C VAL A 28 -3.33 -1.63 -1.88
N ARG A 29 -3.14 -2.86 -2.36
CA ARG A 29 -3.95 -3.47 -3.41
C ARG A 29 -4.46 -4.82 -2.92
N LEU A 30 -5.72 -5.12 -3.21
CA LEU A 30 -6.39 -6.33 -2.71
C LEU A 30 -6.87 -7.19 -3.88
N ALA A 31 -6.60 -8.49 -3.82
CA ALA A 31 -7.15 -9.46 -4.77
C ALA A 31 -7.82 -10.62 -4.03
N ALA A 32 -9.08 -10.92 -4.34
CA ALA A 32 -9.76 -12.08 -3.79
C ALA A 32 -9.18 -13.38 -4.38
N VAL A 33 -8.99 -14.38 -3.51
CA VAL A 33 -8.42 -15.67 -3.88
C VAL A 33 -9.18 -16.83 -3.22
N ARG A 34 -9.07 -18.01 -3.82
CA ARG A 34 -9.45 -19.26 -3.17
C ARG A 34 -8.26 -19.76 -2.32
N LYS A 35 -8.52 -20.47 -1.22
CA LYS A 35 -7.46 -21.10 -0.41
C LYS A 35 -6.54 -22.01 -1.24
N SER A 36 -7.08 -22.61 -2.32
CA SER A 36 -6.36 -23.46 -3.27
C SER A 36 -5.53 -22.69 -4.31
N VAL A 37 -5.35 -21.37 -4.18
CA VAL A 37 -4.54 -20.58 -5.11
C VAL A 37 -3.13 -21.14 -5.20
N THR A 38 -2.63 -21.31 -6.42
CA THR A 38 -1.30 -21.87 -6.72
C THR A 38 -0.25 -20.77 -6.90
N ALA A 39 1.04 -21.13 -6.87
CA ALA A 39 2.11 -20.17 -7.10
C ALA A 39 2.03 -19.45 -8.48
N PRO A 40 1.74 -20.14 -9.61
CA PRO A 40 1.54 -19.44 -10.89
C PRO A 40 0.35 -18.48 -10.88
N GLN A 41 -0.74 -18.84 -10.20
CA GLN A 41 -1.90 -17.95 -10.04
C GLN A 41 -1.55 -16.73 -9.17
N ALA A 42 -0.76 -16.91 -8.10
CA ALA A 42 -0.27 -15.80 -7.29
C ALA A 42 0.64 -14.85 -8.09
N ALA A 43 1.50 -15.39 -8.96
CA ALA A 43 2.32 -14.61 -9.88
C ALA A 43 1.47 -13.80 -10.87
N GLN A 44 0.43 -14.42 -11.46
CA GLN A 44 -0.51 -13.70 -12.33
C GLN A 44 -1.23 -12.57 -11.58
N LEU A 45 -1.67 -12.81 -10.34
CA LEU A 45 -2.29 -11.79 -9.51
C LEU A 45 -1.34 -10.62 -9.24
N PHE A 46 -0.03 -10.87 -9.08
CA PHE A 46 0.96 -9.81 -8.97
C PHE A 46 1.09 -8.99 -10.25
N VAL A 47 1.12 -9.65 -11.41
CA VAL A 47 1.11 -8.95 -12.70
C VAL A 47 -0.14 -8.05 -12.82
N ASP A 48 -1.30 -8.64 -12.51
CA ASP A 48 -2.60 -8.01 -12.69
C ASP A 48 -2.90 -6.90 -11.68
N ASN A 49 -2.29 -6.91 -10.48
CA ASN A 49 -2.66 -5.98 -9.41
C ASN A 49 -1.52 -5.09 -8.92
N GLY A 50 -0.29 -5.59 -8.92
CA GLY A 50 0.90 -4.84 -8.54
C GLY A 50 1.59 -4.23 -9.74
N PHE A 51 2.16 -5.08 -10.60
CA PHE A 51 3.00 -4.67 -11.73
C PHE A 51 2.27 -3.72 -12.69
N ARG A 52 1.03 -4.02 -13.07
CA ARG A 52 0.29 -3.18 -14.05
C ARG A 52 0.18 -1.70 -13.66
N ASN A 53 0.23 -1.39 -12.36
CA ASN A 53 0.02 -0.03 -11.84
C ASN A 53 1.34 0.65 -11.44
N HIS A 54 2.36 -0.13 -11.06
CA HIS A 54 3.57 0.39 -10.42
C HIS A 54 4.89 -0.09 -11.03
N GLY A 55 4.85 -1.06 -11.95
CA GLY A 55 6.04 -1.74 -12.46
C GLY A 55 6.64 -2.73 -11.44
N LEU A 56 7.88 -3.15 -11.69
CA LEU A 56 8.59 -4.05 -10.77
C LEU A 56 9.12 -3.28 -9.56
N PRO A 57 8.91 -3.78 -8.33
CA PRO A 57 9.54 -3.20 -7.16
C PRO A 57 11.05 -3.49 -7.15
N GLU A 58 11.83 -2.60 -6.53
CA GLU A 58 13.26 -2.81 -6.32
C GLU A 58 13.54 -3.95 -5.32
N ALA A 59 12.64 -4.16 -4.37
CA ALA A 59 12.73 -5.22 -3.37
C ALA A 59 11.37 -5.86 -3.14
N PHE A 60 11.36 -7.19 -3.01
CA PHE A 60 10.17 -7.97 -2.73
C PHE A 60 10.29 -8.59 -1.34
N VAL A 61 9.30 -8.32 -0.49
CA VAL A 61 9.19 -8.94 0.84
C VAL A 61 7.86 -9.65 0.91
N SER A 62 7.91 -10.93 1.25
CA SER A 62 6.76 -11.75 1.62
C SER A 62 7.13 -12.59 2.84
N ASP A 63 6.13 -13.20 3.45
CA ASP A 63 6.35 -14.31 4.36
C ASP A 63 6.96 -15.51 3.62
N ARG A 64 7.24 -16.59 4.38
CA ARG A 64 7.78 -17.84 3.85
C ARG A 64 6.69 -18.73 3.23
N ASP A 65 5.58 -18.15 2.76
CA ASP A 65 4.54 -18.92 2.09
C ASP A 65 5.12 -19.63 0.85
N PRO A 66 4.93 -20.95 0.69
CA PRO A 66 5.49 -21.70 -0.44
C PRO A 66 5.11 -21.13 -1.81
N ARG A 67 4.00 -20.39 -1.91
CA ARG A 67 3.56 -19.74 -3.15
C ARG A 67 4.45 -18.56 -3.55
N PHE A 68 5.17 -17.98 -2.61
CA PHE A 68 6.15 -16.91 -2.84
C PHE A 68 7.61 -17.40 -2.88
N VAL A 69 7.87 -18.66 -2.51
CA VAL A 69 9.22 -19.27 -2.57
C VAL A 69 9.48 -19.99 -3.90
N SER A 70 8.53 -19.94 -4.85
CA SER A 70 8.70 -20.59 -6.15
C SER A 70 9.83 -19.98 -7.00
N HIS A 71 10.34 -20.78 -7.94
CA HIS A 71 11.43 -20.40 -8.86
C HIS A 71 11.16 -19.08 -9.62
N PHE A 72 9.89 -18.78 -9.89
CA PHE A 72 9.47 -17.51 -10.51
C PHE A 72 9.93 -16.31 -9.70
N TRP A 73 9.66 -16.30 -8.39
CA TRP A 73 9.98 -15.16 -7.52
C TRP A 73 11.49 -15.02 -7.30
N GLN A 74 12.19 -16.15 -7.19
CA GLN A 74 13.67 -16.18 -7.08
C GLN A 74 14.36 -15.66 -8.34
N HIS A 75 13.74 -15.82 -9.53
CA HIS A 75 14.28 -15.26 -10.77
C HIS A 75 13.96 -13.78 -10.93
N LEU A 76 12.80 -13.35 -10.44
CA LEU A 76 12.33 -11.98 -10.60
C LEU A 76 12.93 -11.02 -9.56
N PHE A 77 13.25 -11.52 -8.37
CA PHE A 77 13.77 -10.75 -7.26
C PHE A 77 14.92 -11.50 -6.57
N ASP A 78 15.92 -10.76 -6.10
CA ASP A 78 16.86 -11.29 -5.13
C ASP A 78 16.13 -11.42 -3.79
N MET A 79 15.55 -12.59 -3.53
CA MET A 79 14.62 -12.82 -2.43
C MET A 79 15.36 -12.76 -1.08
N SER A 80 15.32 -11.60 -0.42
CA SER A 80 15.67 -11.51 1.01
C SER A 80 14.55 -12.18 1.82
N THR A 81 14.86 -13.23 2.57
CA THR A 81 13.90 -13.84 3.51
C THR A 81 13.49 -12.85 4.59
N ALA A 82 12.26 -12.97 5.09
CA ALA A 82 11.60 -12.10 6.08
C ALA A 82 12.27 -12.04 7.48
N ASP A 83 13.59 -12.08 7.57
CA ASP A 83 14.35 -11.99 8.82
C ASP A 83 14.77 -10.55 9.15
N HIS A 84 13.97 -9.55 8.73
CA HIS A 84 14.12 -8.19 9.22
C HIS A 84 12.84 -7.68 9.90
N PRO A 85 12.64 -8.00 11.21
CA PRO A 85 11.47 -7.58 11.99
C PRO A 85 11.17 -6.07 11.92
N GLN A 86 12.20 -5.24 11.75
CA GLN A 86 12.04 -3.77 11.65
C GLN A 86 11.35 -3.32 10.36
N THR A 87 11.42 -4.10 9.29
CA THR A 87 10.82 -3.72 8.00
C THR A 87 9.39 -4.26 7.86
N ASP A 88 9.06 -5.30 8.63
CA ASP A 88 7.76 -5.97 8.56
C ASP A 88 6.70 -5.35 9.48
N GLY A 89 7.12 -4.74 10.60
CA GLY A 89 6.18 -4.15 11.58
C GLY A 89 5.27 -3.03 11.04
N GLN A 90 5.66 -2.35 9.96
CA GLN A 90 4.77 -1.39 9.28
C GLN A 90 3.71 -2.10 8.43
N THR A 91 4.12 -3.11 7.66
CA THR A 91 3.20 -3.96 6.88
C THR A 91 2.22 -4.68 7.81
N GLU A 92 2.70 -5.20 8.94
CA GLU A 92 1.88 -5.86 9.97
C GLU A 92 0.78 -4.94 10.52
N ARG A 93 1.10 -3.65 10.77
CA ARG A 93 0.10 -2.67 11.21
C ARG A 93 -0.98 -2.43 10.15
N VAL A 94 -0.58 -2.32 8.89
CA VAL A 94 -1.51 -2.16 7.76
C VAL A 94 -2.39 -3.40 7.63
N ASN A 95 -1.81 -4.59 7.71
CA ASN A 95 -2.53 -5.86 7.64
C ASN A 95 -3.53 -6.01 8.79
N ARG A 96 -3.17 -5.60 10.01
CA ARG A 96 -4.10 -5.62 11.16
C ARG A 96 -5.31 -4.70 10.95
N VAL A 97 -5.11 -3.48 10.48
CA VAL A 97 -6.22 -2.55 10.17
C VAL A 97 -7.09 -3.13 9.06
N LEU A 98 -6.47 -3.71 8.03
CA LEU A 98 -7.17 -4.39 6.94
C LEU A 98 -8.00 -5.58 7.46
N GLU A 99 -7.45 -6.43 8.31
CA GLU A 99 -8.16 -7.56 8.92
C GLU A 99 -9.38 -7.12 9.72
N ASP A 100 -9.27 -6.05 10.51
CA ASP A 100 -10.40 -5.52 11.27
C ASP A 100 -11.52 -5.00 10.36
N ILE A 101 -11.16 -4.28 9.28
CA ILE A 101 -12.12 -3.85 8.25
C ILE A 101 -12.77 -5.06 7.58
N LEU A 102 -11.98 -6.06 7.17
CA LEU A 102 -12.48 -7.26 6.52
C LEU A 102 -13.39 -8.07 7.45
N ARG A 103 -13.08 -8.16 8.74
CA ARG A 103 -13.93 -8.82 9.73
C ARG A 103 -15.31 -8.14 9.77
N SER A 104 -15.35 -6.81 9.77
CA SER A 104 -16.60 -6.05 9.72
C SER A 104 -17.36 -6.26 8.40
N VAL A 105 -16.68 -6.15 7.26
CA VAL A 105 -17.27 -6.32 5.92
C VAL A 105 -17.80 -7.74 5.72
N CYS A 106 -17.04 -8.75 6.15
CA CYS A 106 -17.43 -10.16 6.08
C CYS A 106 -18.59 -10.47 7.03
N ALA A 107 -18.68 -9.82 8.19
CA ALA A 107 -19.82 -9.98 9.10
C ALA A 107 -21.10 -9.37 8.52
N ALA A 108 -21.00 -8.20 7.87
CA ALA A 108 -22.14 -7.53 7.26
C ALA A 108 -22.61 -8.21 5.96
N GLU A 109 -21.67 -8.61 5.10
CA GLU A 109 -21.95 -9.16 3.76
C GLU A 109 -21.10 -10.42 3.46
N PRO A 110 -21.32 -11.56 4.16
CA PRO A 110 -20.47 -12.74 4.08
C PRO A 110 -20.34 -13.34 2.68
N ARG A 111 -21.34 -13.16 1.82
CA ARG A 111 -21.33 -13.67 0.44
C ARG A 111 -20.88 -12.65 -0.62
N LYS A 112 -20.70 -11.37 -0.24
CA LYS A 112 -20.37 -10.28 -1.18
C LYS A 112 -19.10 -9.50 -0.82
N TRP A 113 -18.42 -9.83 0.28
CA TRP A 113 -17.22 -9.10 0.74
C TRP A 113 -16.17 -8.91 -0.37
N SER A 114 -16.00 -9.89 -1.26
CA SER A 114 -15.01 -9.82 -2.34
C SER A 114 -15.34 -8.76 -3.40
N VAL A 115 -16.63 -8.46 -3.59
CA VAL A 115 -17.12 -7.40 -4.49
C VAL A 115 -16.92 -6.02 -3.86
N LEU A 116 -16.80 -5.98 -2.53
CA LEU A 116 -16.58 -4.76 -1.75
C LEU A 116 -15.10 -4.39 -1.58
N LEU A 117 -14.17 -5.26 -2.02
CA LEU A 117 -12.73 -4.99 -1.94
C LEU A 117 -12.29 -3.68 -2.61
N PRO A 118 -12.84 -3.26 -3.77
CA PRO A 118 -12.48 -1.96 -4.35
C PRO A 118 -12.80 -0.79 -3.41
N GLN A 119 -13.91 -0.83 -2.69
CA GLN A 119 -14.29 0.21 -1.73
C GLN A 119 -13.40 0.18 -0.49
N VAL A 120 -13.08 -1.02 0.03
CA VAL A 120 -12.14 -1.20 1.15
C VAL A 120 -10.77 -0.65 0.79
N GLU A 121 -10.26 -1.03 -0.38
CA GLU A 121 -8.96 -0.60 -0.87
C GLU A 121 -8.92 0.92 -1.10
N PHE A 122 -9.96 1.50 -1.70
CA PHE A 122 -10.07 2.95 -1.88
C PHE A 122 -10.06 3.67 -0.52
N ALA A 123 -10.81 3.18 0.46
CA ALA A 123 -10.86 3.77 1.79
C ALA A 123 -9.49 3.75 2.48
N LEU A 124 -8.77 2.62 2.42
CA LEU A 124 -7.41 2.50 2.95
C LEU A 124 -6.44 3.45 2.25
N ASN A 125 -6.48 3.52 0.91
CA ASN A 125 -5.59 4.37 0.14
C ASN A 125 -5.90 5.88 0.23
N ASN A 126 -7.10 6.23 0.71
CA ASN A 126 -7.52 7.60 0.95
C ASN A 126 -7.47 8.02 2.43
N ALA A 127 -7.13 7.10 3.34
CA ALA A 127 -6.93 7.42 4.74
C ALA A 127 -5.52 7.99 4.99
N VAL A 128 -5.41 9.00 5.86
CA VAL A 128 -4.13 9.56 6.27
C VAL A 128 -3.42 8.58 7.19
N HIS A 129 -2.20 8.17 6.82
CA HIS A 129 -1.42 7.26 7.65
C HIS A 129 -0.67 8.05 8.74
N SER A 130 -0.74 7.59 9.99
CA SER A 130 -0.14 8.31 11.13
C SER A 130 1.38 8.41 11.05
N SER A 131 2.05 7.42 10.44
CA SER A 131 3.51 7.43 10.28
C SER A 131 4.01 8.43 9.24
N THR A 132 3.22 8.74 8.22
CA THR A 132 3.66 9.60 7.09
C THR A 132 2.98 10.96 7.11
N GLY A 133 1.80 11.08 7.73
CA GLY A 133 0.96 12.27 7.67
C GLY A 133 0.28 12.50 6.31
N PHE A 134 0.40 11.55 5.37
CA PHE A 134 -0.18 11.63 4.03
C PHE A 134 -1.07 10.43 3.73
N THR A 135 -1.96 10.60 2.75
CA THR A 135 -2.70 9.46 2.18
C THR A 135 -1.80 8.73 1.16
N PRO A 136 -1.92 7.40 1.02
CA PRO A 136 -1.21 6.67 -0.03
C PRO A 136 -1.44 7.22 -1.44
N PHE A 137 -2.66 7.67 -1.78
CA PHE A 137 -2.95 8.34 -3.05
C PHE A 137 -2.10 9.59 -3.26
N TYR A 138 -1.94 10.42 -2.23
CA TYR A 138 -1.16 11.65 -2.33
C TYR A 138 0.34 11.33 -2.48
N VAL A 139 0.87 10.37 -1.73
CA VAL A 139 2.29 9.98 -1.85
C VAL A 139 2.61 9.46 -3.26
N ASN A 140 1.69 8.70 -3.87
CA ASN A 140 1.93 8.09 -5.18
C ASN A 140 1.62 9.03 -6.36
N GLY A 141 0.57 9.85 -6.26
CA GLY A 141 0.06 10.65 -7.38
C GLY A 141 0.13 12.17 -7.19
N LEU A 142 0.55 12.65 -6.01
CA LEU A 142 0.52 14.07 -5.60
C LEU A 142 -0.86 14.73 -5.74
N ARG A 143 -1.91 13.91 -5.72
CA ARG A 143 -3.30 14.32 -5.85
C ARG A 143 -4.15 13.49 -4.92
N HIS A 144 -5.15 14.14 -4.34
CA HIS A 144 -6.22 13.44 -3.65
C HIS A 144 -7.28 13.01 -4.69
N PRO A 145 -7.85 11.81 -4.54
CA PRO A 145 -8.93 11.38 -5.43
C PRO A 145 -10.14 12.31 -5.25
N HIS A 146 -10.86 12.55 -6.34
CA HIS A 146 -12.19 13.14 -6.25
C HIS A 146 -13.16 12.09 -5.71
N THR A 147 -13.96 12.50 -4.72
CA THR A 147 -15.05 11.72 -4.15
C THR A 147 -16.35 12.48 -4.44
N PRO A 148 -17.53 11.83 -4.38
CA PRO A 148 -18.80 12.54 -4.53
C PRO A 148 -18.92 13.79 -3.65
N LEU A 149 -18.27 13.81 -2.48
CA LEU A 149 -18.25 14.95 -1.56
C LEU A 149 -17.29 16.08 -1.97
N THR A 150 -16.31 15.80 -2.84
CA THR A 150 -15.27 16.76 -3.28
C THR A 150 -15.39 17.14 -4.76
N LEU A 151 -16.45 16.70 -5.44
CA LEU A 151 -16.76 17.13 -6.80
C LEU A 151 -17.32 18.56 -6.76
N PRO A 152 -16.77 19.50 -7.55
CA PRO A 152 -17.39 20.81 -7.70
C PRO A 152 -18.78 20.63 -8.35
N PRO A 153 -19.78 21.46 -7.99
CA PRO A 153 -21.06 21.47 -8.69
C PRO A 153 -20.83 21.70 -10.19
N ALA A 154 -21.61 21.01 -11.04
CA ALA A 154 -21.40 20.92 -12.49
C ALA A 154 -21.42 22.27 -13.25
N SER A 155 -21.79 23.36 -12.58
CA SER A 155 -21.72 24.72 -13.09
C SER A 155 -20.32 25.27 -12.98
N ASN A 156 -19.48 25.01 -14.00
CA ASN A 156 -18.38 25.88 -14.49
C ASN A 156 -17.62 25.28 -15.69
N LEU A 157 -18.30 24.56 -16.60
CA LEU A 157 -17.79 24.34 -17.96
C LEU A 157 -18.02 25.61 -18.82
N GLY A 158 -17.67 26.78 -18.28
CA GLY A 158 -17.63 28.02 -19.03
C GLY A 158 -16.50 27.91 -20.03
N GLY A 159 -16.85 27.76 -21.31
CA GLY A 159 -15.90 27.83 -22.41
C GLY A 159 -15.08 29.10 -22.27
N GLY A 160 -13.76 28.94 -22.09
CA GLY A 160 -12.86 30.07 -21.98
C GLY A 160 -12.96 30.92 -23.24
N GLU A 161 -13.37 32.18 -23.10
CA GLU A 161 -13.27 33.17 -24.15
C GLU A 161 -11.80 33.35 -24.51
N ALA A 162 -11.48 33.08 -25.77
CA ALA A 162 -10.15 33.25 -26.30
C ALA A 162 -9.84 34.76 -26.40
N ASN A 163 -8.87 35.23 -25.61
CA ASN A 163 -8.29 36.57 -25.74
C ASN A 163 -7.70 36.75 -27.15
N ALA A 164 -8.10 37.82 -27.84
CA ALA A 164 -7.80 38.08 -29.24
C ALA A 164 -6.33 38.47 -29.54
N GLU A 165 -5.47 38.64 -28.53
CA GLU A 165 -4.10 39.15 -28.71
C GLU A 165 -3.00 38.06 -28.83
N ASP A 166 -3.29 36.79 -28.55
CA ASP A 166 -2.35 35.67 -28.80
C ASP A 166 -3.12 34.45 -29.32
N PRO A 167 -3.30 34.31 -30.65
CA PRO A 167 -4.16 33.28 -31.25
C PRO A 167 -3.68 31.84 -31.00
N ARG A 168 -2.53 31.65 -30.34
CA ARG A 168 -1.98 30.33 -30.04
C ARG A 168 -1.51 30.15 -28.59
N GLY A 169 -1.42 31.20 -27.76
CA GLY A 169 -1.05 31.13 -26.34
C GLY A 169 0.32 30.50 -26.04
N LEU A 170 1.12 30.21 -27.08
CA LEU A 170 2.02 29.06 -27.08
C LEU A 170 3.35 29.35 -26.37
N LYS A 171 3.78 30.62 -26.31
CA LYS A 171 4.98 31.05 -25.57
C LYS A 171 4.74 31.10 -24.06
N GLY A 172 3.60 31.65 -23.64
CA GLY A 172 3.17 31.65 -22.24
C GLY A 172 2.90 30.24 -21.73
N LEU A 173 2.26 29.41 -22.56
CA LEU A 173 1.96 28.01 -22.26
C LEU A 173 3.22 27.17 -22.07
N ARG A 174 4.23 27.25 -22.95
CA ARG A 174 5.49 26.49 -22.78
C ARG A 174 6.20 26.82 -21.47
N THR A 175 6.26 28.10 -21.12
CA THR A 175 6.92 28.55 -19.88
C THR A 175 6.11 28.12 -18.65
N SER A 176 4.78 28.20 -18.72
CA SER A 176 3.87 27.75 -17.65
C SER A 176 3.94 26.23 -17.46
N VAL A 177 3.88 25.45 -18.53
CA VAL A 177 4.02 23.99 -18.51
C VAL A 177 5.37 23.58 -17.94
N LYS A 178 6.47 24.22 -18.35
CA LYS A 178 7.80 23.94 -17.80
C LYS A 178 7.85 24.21 -16.29
N ARG A 179 7.30 25.34 -15.84
CA ARG A 179 7.25 25.69 -14.40
C ARG A 179 6.40 24.70 -13.61
N ASN A 180 5.23 24.33 -14.13
CA ASN A 180 4.33 23.37 -13.49
C ASN A 180 4.97 21.97 -13.42
N LEU A 181 5.70 21.56 -14.45
CA LEU A 181 6.44 20.29 -14.46
C LEU A 181 7.55 20.28 -13.42
N LEU A 182 8.36 21.34 -13.35
CA LEU A 182 9.42 21.46 -12.35
C LEU A 182 8.85 21.46 -10.93
N SER A 183 7.81 22.26 -10.69
CA SER A 183 7.12 22.28 -9.39
C SER A 183 6.54 20.92 -9.02
N PHE A 184 5.99 20.17 -9.99
CA PHE A 184 5.49 18.82 -9.76
C PHE A 184 6.61 17.84 -9.37
N ILE A 185 7.75 17.88 -10.07
CA ILE A 185 8.92 17.05 -9.76
C ILE A 185 9.46 17.38 -8.37
N GLU A 186 9.70 18.66 -8.09
CA GLU A 186 10.20 19.14 -6.79
C GLU A 186 9.25 18.74 -5.64
N THR A 187 7.94 18.94 -5.83
CA THR A 187 6.93 18.53 -4.84
C THR A 187 6.96 17.02 -4.63
N GLY A 188 7.07 16.25 -5.71
CA GLY A 188 7.16 14.79 -5.65
C GLY A 188 8.36 14.28 -4.90
N GLU A 189 9.53 14.86 -5.15
CA GLU A 189 10.75 14.55 -4.43
C GLU A 189 10.66 14.93 -2.97
N ALA A 190 10.16 16.13 -2.65
CA ALA A 190 9.98 16.59 -1.27
C ALA A 190 9.01 15.70 -0.48
N VAL A 191 7.87 15.31 -1.07
CA VAL A 191 6.90 14.40 -0.43
C VAL A 191 7.52 13.03 -0.21
N ARG A 192 8.15 12.43 -1.22
CA ARG A 192 8.80 11.11 -1.08
C ARG A 192 9.93 11.15 -0.04
N GLN A 193 10.70 12.23 0.02
CA GLN A 193 11.77 12.38 1.00
C GLN A 193 11.20 12.47 2.42
N ARG A 194 10.20 13.34 2.62
CA ARG A 194 9.53 13.47 3.92
C ARG A 194 8.93 12.15 4.39
N VAL A 195 8.33 11.38 3.47
CA VAL A 195 7.79 10.06 3.77
C VAL A 195 8.90 9.09 4.18
N ARG A 196 10.03 9.05 3.46
CA ARG A 196 11.19 8.23 3.84
C ARG A 196 11.70 8.58 5.23
N ASP A 197 11.89 9.86 5.51
CA ASP A 197 12.39 10.34 6.79
C ASP A 197 11.43 9.97 7.94
N ALA A 198 10.12 10.15 7.73
CA ALA A 198 9.10 9.82 8.71
C ALA A 198 8.97 8.30 8.95
N MET A 199 9.15 7.49 7.91
CA MET A 199 9.17 6.03 8.01
C MET A 199 10.41 5.55 8.77
N ALA A 200 11.59 6.11 8.49
CA ALA A 200 12.82 5.82 9.23
C ALA A 200 12.67 6.16 10.72
N ALA A 201 12.20 7.37 11.05
CA ALA A 201 11.93 7.77 12.43
C ALA A 201 10.90 6.86 13.13
N SER A 202 9.86 6.44 12.39
CA SER A 202 8.87 5.50 12.93
C SER A 202 9.45 4.13 13.23
N GLN A 203 10.38 3.64 12.41
CA GLN A 203 11.08 2.37 12.63
C GLN A 203 12.05 2.45 13.82
N ASP A 204 12.77 3.57 13.96
CA ASP A 204 13.66 3.81 15.10
C ASP A 204 12.89 3.86 16.42
N MET A 205 11.75 4.56 16.46
CA MET A 205 10.87 4.56 17.64
C MET A 205 10.35 3.17 17.98
N GLN A 206 9.99 2.35 16.98
CA GLN A 206 9.56 0.97 17.21
C GLN A 206 10.69 0.11 17.77
N LYS A 207 11.91 0.27 17.25
CA LYS A 207 13.10 -0.39 17.78
C LYS A 207 13.33 -0.05 19.25
N GLU A 208 13.30 1.24 19.60
CA GLU A 208 13.46 1.67 20.98
C GLU A 208 12.37 1.10 21.91
N GLN A 209 11.11 1.08 21.45
CA GLN A 209 10.01 0.50 22.22
C GLN A 209 10.20 -1.01 22.42
N SER A 210 10.60 -1.74 21.37
CA SER A 210 10.91 -3.16 21.43
C SER A 210 12.07 -3.44 22.40
N ASP A 211 13.15 -2.68 22.33
CA ASP A 211 14.31 -2.85 23.22
C ASP A 211 13.96 -2.56 24.69
N ARG A 212 13.11 -1.55 24.94
CA ARG A 212 12.61 -1.22 26.29
C ARG A 212 11.66 -2.28 26.85
N GLN A 213 10.84 -2.91 26.02
CA GLN A 213 9.90 -3.95 26.46
C GLN A 213 10.56 -5.34 26.51
N GLY A 214 11.46 -5.67 25.58
CA GLY A 214 12.19 -6.93 25.51
C GLY A 214 13.15 -7.16 26.68
N ARG A 215 13.69 -6.10 27.29
CA ARG A 215 14.50 -6.19 28.52
C ARG A 215 13.74 -6.66 29.77
N LYS A 216 12.41 -6.79 29.73
CA LYS A 216 11.62 -7.26 30.89
C LYS A 216 11.53 -8.78 31.03
N ASN A 217 11.99 -9.55 30.04
CA ASN A 217 11.91 -11.03 30.03
C ASN A 217 13.27 -11.75 30.16
N THR A 218 14.27 -11.14 30.80
CA THR A 218 15.43 -11.91 31.26
C THR A 218 15.09 -12.51 32.62
N GLN A 219 14.45 -13.70 32.63
CA GLN A 219 14.57 -14.55 33.81
C GLN A 219 16.07 -14.79 33.99
N VAL A 220 16.60 -14.30 35.10
CA VAL A 220 17.98 -14.59 35.51
C VAL A 220 17.98 -16.07 35.89
N PHE A 221 18.32 -16.94 34.94
CA PHE A 221 18.57 -18.34 35.23
C PHE A 221 19.74 -18.41 36.21
N GLN A 222 19.50 -19.03 37.36
CA GLN A 222 20.58 -19.30 38.31
C GLN A 222 21.21 -20.65 37.96
N LEU A 223 22.51 -20.76 38.23
CA LEU A 223 23.31 -21.94 37.94
C LEU A 223 22.76 -23.12 38.76
N GLY A 224 21.91 -23.95 38.13
CA GLY A 224 21.18 -25.04 38.78
C GLY A 224 19.77 -25.31 38.25
N ASP A 225 19.18 -24.42 37.45
CA ASP A 225 17.88 -24.66 36.84
C ASP A 225 17.97 -25.77 35.76
N GLN A 226 17.23 -26.86 35.95
CA GLN A 226 17.13 -27.96 34.98
C GLN A 226 16.11 -27.61 33.88
N VAL A 227 16.49 -27.87 32.63
CA VAL A 227 15.64 -27.75 31.41
C VAL A 227 14.59 -28.85 31.37
#